data_AF-A0A6N6PMT4-F1
#
_entry.id   AF-A0A6N6PMT4-F1
#
_cell.length_a   1.000
_cell.length_b   1.000
_cell.length_c   1.000
_cell.angle_alpha   90.00
_cell.angle_beta   90.00
_cell.angle_gamma   90.00
#
_symmetry.space_group_name_H-M   'P 1'
#
loop_
_entity.id
_entity.type
_entity.pdbx_description
1 polymer ?
#
loop_
_entity_poly.entity_id
_entity_poly.type
_entity_poly.pdbx_seq_one_letter_code
_entity_poly.pdbx_strand_id
1 'polypeptide(L)' 'MRRTRRGNLLRRDAPIRRLAGELGENPDAPLALAGKVSSVLLAIIRERPTVVAELLRALHGLSAKRVSAFSRQIRDGDW' A
#
# COMPACT_ATOMS: atom_id res chain seq x y z
N MET A 1 -23.77 17.54 -10.04
CA MET A 1 -23.14 16.80 -8.91
C MET A 1 -21.80 16.19 -9.34
N ARG A 2 -20.68 16.88 -9.12
CA ARG A 2 -19.34 16.30 -9.36
C ARG A 2 -18.93 15.55 -8.08
N ARG A 3 -19.14 14.22 -8.04
CA ARG A 3 -18.55 13.39 -6.98
C ARG A 3 -17.03 13.50 -7.11
N THR A 4 -16.40 14.18 -6.18
CA THR A 4 -14.95 14.41 -6.16
C THR A 4 -14.20 13.08 -6.22
N ARG A 5 -13.28 12.93 -7.18
CA ARG A 5 -12.54 11.67 -7.45
C ARG A 5 -11.82 11.11 -6.22
N ARG A 6 -11.48 11.95 -5.24
CA ARG A 6 -10.89 11.57 -3.93
C ARG A 6 -11.87 10.82 -3.02
N GLY A 7 -13.13 11.27 -2.92
CA GLY A 7 -14.14 10.65 -2.04
C GLY A 7 -14.58 9.25 -2.46
N ASN A 8 -14.40 8.90 -3.75
CA ASN A 8 -14.75 7.57 -4.28
C ASN A 8 -13.66 6.52 -4.00
N LEU A 9 -12.42 6.92 -3.70
CA LEU A 9 -11.31 5.98 -3.51
C LEU A 9 -11.23 5.47 -2.08
N LEU A 10 -11.41 6.35 -1.09
CA LEU A 10 -11.50 6.01 0.34
C LEU A 10 -12.65 5.05 0.67
N ARG A 11 -13.64 4.95 -0.21
CA ARG A 11 -14.86 4.15 0.03
C ARG A 11 -14.72 2.70 -0.46
N ARG A 12 -13.78 2.40 -1.36
CA ARG A 12 -13.69 1.08 -2.02
C ARG A 12 -12.91 0.04 -1.22
N ASP A 13 -11.96 0.48 -0.41
CA ASP A 13 -11.15 -0.38 0.46
C ASP A 13 -11.64 -0.37 1.91
N ALA A 14 -12.54 0.55 2.29
CA ALA A 14 -13.08 0.64 3.65
C ALA A 14 -13.68 -0.66 4.20
N PRO A 15 -14.48 -1.46 3.45
CA PRO A 15 -15.01 -2.72 3.97
C PRO A 15 -13.92 -3.76 4.24
N ILE A 16 -12.92 -3.88 3.34
CA ILE A 16 -11.81 -4.83 3.48
C ILE A 16 -10.89 -4.40 4.64
N ARG A 17 -10.63 -3.09 4.77
CA ARG A 17 -9.87 -2.54 5.90
C ARG A 17 -10.55 -2.76 7.23
N ARG A 18 -11.88 -2.61 7.28
CA ARG A 18 -12.67 -2.85 8.49
C ARG A 18 -12.63 -4.32 8.89
N LEU A 19 -12.90 -5.23 7.95
CA LEU A 19 -12.88 -6.67 8.21
C LEU A 19 -11.50 -7.16 8.66
N ALA A 20 -10.43 -6.72 7.98
CA ALA A 20 -9.07 -7.05 8.39
C ALA A 20 -8.73 -6.51 9.79
N GLY A 21 -9.20 -5.31 10.14
CA GLY A 21 -9.06 -4.77 11.49
C GLY A 21 -9.80 -5.58 12.55
N GLU A 22 -11.02 -6.05 12.23
CA GLU A 22 -11.81 -6.94 13.10
C GLU A 22 -11.15 -8.32 13.29
N LEU A 23 -10.37 -8.79 12.30
CA LEU A 23 -9.66 -10.07 12.31
C LEU A 23 -8.19 -9.97 12.79
N GLY A 24 -7.68 -8.75 13.04
CA GLY A 24 -6.26 -8.53 13.38
C GLY A 24 -5.29 -8.79 12.23
N GLU A 25 -5.78 -8.80 10.99
CA GLU A 25 -5.00 -9.07 9.78
C GLU A 25 -4.52 -7.78 9.09
N ASN A 26 -3.49 -7.92 8.25
CA ASN A 26 -3.05 -6.81 7.40
C ASN A 26 -4.03 -6.64 6.21
N PRO A 27 -4.72 -5.48 6.08
CA PRO A 27 -5.70 -5.25 5.03
C PRO A 27 -5.12 -5.17 3.62
N ASP A 28 -3.82 -4.91 3.47
CA ASP A 28 -3.18 -4.77 2.17
C ASP A 28 -3.04 -6.12 1.45
N ALA A 29 -2.98 -7.24 2.18
CA ALA A 29 -2.87 -8.58 1.60
C ALA A 29 -4.13 -9.00 0.80
N PRO A 30 -5.36 -8.99 1.36
CA PRO A 30 -6.56 -9.31 0.59
C PRO A 30 -6.85 -8.28 -0.53
N LEU A 31 -6.46 -7.01 -0.34
CA LEU A 31 -6.54 -6.00 -1.39
C LEU A 31 -5.63 -6.37 -2.58
N ALA A 32 -4.37 -6.73 -2.30
CA ALA A 32 -3.40 -7.10 -3.34
C ALA A 32 -3.86 -8.35 -4.11
N LEU A 33 -4.40 -9.36 -3.43
CA LEU A 33 -4.97 -10.55 -4.06
C LEU A 33 -6.15 -10.22 -4.99
N ALA A 34 -6.91 -9.17 -4.67
CA ALA A 34 -7.98 -8.66 -5.52
C ALA A 34 -7.50 -7.70 -6.63
N GLY A 35 -6.18 -7.57 -6.85
CA GLY A 35 -5.59 -6.64 -7.82
C GLY A 35 -5.74 -5.17 -7.44
N LYS A 36 -5.91 -4.88 -6.14
CA LYS A 36 -6.14 -3.53 -5.60
C LYS A 36 -5.04 -3.16 -4.62
N VAL A 37 -4.89 -1.87 -4.39
CA VAL A 37 -4.09 -1.32 -3.27
C VAL A 37 -5.01 -0.47 -2.41
N SER A 38 -4.69 -0.33 -1.13
CA SER A 38 -5.44 0.56 -0.24
C SER A 38 -5.38 2.00 -0.74
N SER A 39 -6.41 2.77 -0.42
CA SER A 39 -6.55 4.19 -0.78
C SER A 39 -5.42 5.03 -0.21
N VAL A 40 -4.87 4.64 0.95
CA VAL A 40 -3.68 5.24 1.56
C VAL A 40 -2.44 4.96 0.73
N LEU A 41 -2.15 3.70 0.38
CA LEU A 41 -1.03 3.36 -0.51
C LEU A 41 -1.15 4.03 -1.88
N LEU A 42 -2.37 4.10 -2.43
CA LEU A 42 -2.62 4.82 -3.68
C LEU A 42 -2.35 6.32 -3.58
N ALA A 43 -2.60 6.94 -2.42
CA ALA A 43 -2.25 8.33 -2.19
C ALA A 43 -0.73 8.51 -2.19
N ILE A 44 0.00 7.65 -1.48
CA ILE A 44 1.48 7.64 -1.45
C ILE A 44 2.06 7.47 -2.87
N ILE A 45 1.56 6.50 -3.63
CA ILE A 45 1.98 6.26 -5.03
C ILE A 45 1.74 7.52 -5.88
N ARG A 46 0.63 8.23 -5.67
CA ARG A 46 0.29 9.42 -6.46
C ARG A 46 1.14 10.64 -6.17
N GLU A 47 1.74 10.73 -4.98
CA GLU A 47 2.67 11.83 -4.67
C GLU A 47 3.93 11.76 -5.53
N ARG A 48 4.43 10.55 -5.82
CA ARG A 48 5.70 10.34 -6.53
C ARG A 48 5.63 9.10 -7.45
N PRO A 49 4.78 9.09 -8.50
CA PRO A 49 4.42 7.87 -9.23
C PRO A 49 5.60 7.20 -9.93
N THR A 50 6.52 7.97 -10.51
CA THR A 50 7.71 7.44 -11.20
C THR A 50 8.71 6.82 -10.22
N VAL A 51 9.08 7.57 -9.18
CA VAL A 51 10.03 7.14 -8.14
C VAL A 51 9.51 5.91 -7.40
N VAL A 52 8.22 5.89 -7.03
CA VAL A 52 7.62 4.73 -6.35
C VAL A 52 7.56 3.52 -7.28
N ALA A 53 7.25 3.71 -8.56
CA ALA A 53 7.26 2.60 -9.52
C ALA A 53 8.66 2.01 -9.72
N GLU A 54 9.70 2.85 -9.79
CA GLU A 54 11.09 2.40 -9.84
C GLU A 54 11.50 1.63 -8.59
N LEU A 55 11.15 2.13 -7.40
CA LEU A 55 11.38 1.43 -6.14
C LEU A 55 10.71 0.06 -6.14
N LEU A 56 9.42 -0.03 -6.49
CA LEU A 56 8.70 -1.30 -6.53
C LEU A 56 9.33 -2.30 -7.51
N ARG A 57 9.80 -1.84 -8.68
CA ARG A 57 10.53 -2.68 -9.64
C ARG A 57 11.88 -3.15 -9.10
N ALA A 58 12.61 -2.29 -8.40
CA ALA A 58 13.88 -2.66 -7.78
C ALA A 58 13.68 -3.70 -6.65
N LEU A 59 12.61 -3.56 -5.86
CA LEU A 59 12.26 -4.50 -4.79
C LEU A 59 11.80 -5.87 -5.32
N HIS A 60 11.23 -5.95 -6.53
CA HIS A 60 10.70 -7.19 -7.11
C HIS A 60 11.74 -8.33 -7.19
N GLY A 61 13.02 -8.01 -7.38
CA GLY A 61 14.09 -9.01 -7.42
C GLY A 61 14.57 -9.51 -6.05
N LEU A 62 14.02 -8.98 -4.95
CA LEU A 62 14.48 -9.28 -3.59
C LEU A 62 13.56 -10.29 -2.90
N SER A 63 14.13 -11.09 -1.99
CA SER A 63 13.31 -11.95 -1.13
C SER A 63 12.48 -11.12 -0.15
N ALA A 64 11.32 -11.63 0.26
CA ALA A 64 10.45 -10.98 1.25
C ALA A 64 11.22 -10.61 2.54
N LYS A 65 12.15 -11.47 2.98
CA LYS A 65 13.03 -11.21 4.13
C LYS A 65 13.91 -9.97 3.91
N ARG A 66 14.49 -9.80 2.73
CA ARG A 66 15.30 -8.63 2.37
C ARG A 66 14.46 -7.36 2.30
N VAL A 67 13.29 -7.41 1.68
CA VAL A 67 12.34 -6.27 1.63
C VAL A 67 11.94 -5.85 3.05
N SER A 68 11.68 -6.81 3.94
CA SER A 68 11.33 -6.54 5.34
C SER A 68 12.49 -6.00 6.18
N ALA A 69 13.73 -6.40 5.90
CA ALA A 69 14.91 -5.83 6.55
C ALA A 69 15.11 -4.37 6.10
N PHE A 70 15.04 -4.12 4.79
CA PHE A 70 15.17 -2.78 4.21
C PHE A 70 14.09 -1.81 4.73
N SER A 71 12.83 -2.26 4.80
CA SER A 71 11.75 -1.40 5.31
C SER A 71 11.88 -1.07 6.80
N ARG A 72 12.53 -1.95 7.59
CA ARG A 72 12.89 -1.66 8.98
C ARG A 72 14.01 -0.62 9.06
N GLN A 73 15.10 -0.81 8.32
CA GLN A 73 16.21 0.16 8.28
C GLN A 73 15.73 1.58 7.99
N ILE A 74 14.86 1.75 6.98
CA ILE A 74 14.27 3.07 6.66
C ILE A 74 13.39 3.61 7.79
N ARG A 75 12.57 2.75 8.41
CA ARG A 75 11.64 3.15 9.47
C ARG A 75 12.37 3.55 10.75
N ASP A 76 13.39 2.79 11.10
CA ASP A 76 14.11 2.89 12.37
C ASP A 76 15.24 3.94 12.27
N GLY A 77 15.49 4.49 11.09
CA GLY A 77 16.45 5.58 10.86
C GLY A 77 17.90 5.11 10.70
N ASP A 78 18.11 3.82 10.42
CA ASP A 78 19.43 3.23 10.17
C ASP A 78 19.91 3.45 8.71
N TRP A 79 19.55 4.60 8.11
CA TRP A 79 19.77 4.92 6.70
C TRP A 79 20.38 6.32 6.51
#